data_AF-A0A1E4Y6K4-F1
#
_entry.id   AF-A0A1E4Y6K4-F1
#
_cell.length_a   1.000
_cell.length_b   1.000
_cell.length_c   1.000
_cell.angle_alpha   90.00
_cell.angle_beta   90.00
_cell.angle_gamma   90.00
#
_symmetry.space_group_name_H-M   'P 1'
#
loop_
_entity.id
_entity.type
_entity.pdbx_description
1 polymer ?
#
loop_
_entity_poly.entity_id
_entity_poly.type
_entity_poly.pdbx_seq_one_letter_code
_entity_poly.pdbx_strand_id
1 'polypeptide(L)'
;MSWTGIWRNQYGSTVEITDEQDGLIRGTFKTALQDSVFFGSELPVAGVWFDDCINFAFGMAGEGSTSICSFTGMLREKKLQTIWHVVTSRKPEQPGRARKLGWAHSVQTNADTFEQIS
;
A
#
# COMPACT_ATOMS: atom_id res chain seq x y z
N MET A 1 -20.54 8.86 0.19
CA MET A 1 -19.13 8.93 0.65
C MET A 1 -18.28 9.15 -0.58
N SER A 2 -17.12 9.79 -0.41
CA SER A 2 -16.14 9.94 -1.48
C SER A 2 -14.82 9.43 -0.93
N TRP A 3 -14.21 8.47 -1.63
CA TRP A 3 -12.87 7.96 -1.35
C TRP A 3 -11.79 8.94 -1.82
N THR A 4 -12.12 9.80 -2.80
CA THR A 4 -11.24 10.85 -3.30
C THR A 4 -10.73 11.74 -2.16
N GLY A 5 -9.43 12.00 -2.15
CA GLY A 5 -8.77 12.77 -1.10
C GLY A 5 -7.48 12.11 -0.60
N ILE A 6 -6.87 12.72 0.41
CA ILE A 6 -5.64 12.23 1.02
C ILE A 6 -5.98 11.57 2.35
N TRP A 7 -5.56 10.33 2.49
CA TRP A 7 -5.71 9.52 3.68
C TRP A 7 -4.34 9.26 4.30
N ARG A 8 -4.19 9.52 5.60
CA ARG A 8 -2.93 9.36 6.31
C ARG A 8 -3.07 8.33 7.43
N ASN A 9 -2.16 7.35 7.47
CA ASN A 9 -2.15 6.35 8.54
C ASN A 9 -1.48 6.85 9.83
N GLN A 10 -1.52 6.03 10.88
CA GLN A 10 -0.91 6.31 12.18
C GLN A 10 0.61 6.51 12.14
N TYR A 11 1.27 6.06 11.07
CA TYR A 11 2.72 6.20 10.86
C TYR A 11 3.08 7.42 9.99
N GLY A 12 2.09 8.15 9.48
CA GLY A 12 2.30 9.29 8.58
C GLY A 12 2.44 8.92 7.10
N SER A 13 2.26 7.66 6.72
CA SER A 13 2.18 7.25 5.30
C SER A 13 0.86 7.74 4.71
N THR A 14 0.86 8.07 3.41
CA THR A 14 -0.31 8.63 2.73
C THR A 14 -0.73 7.79 1.53
N VAL A 15 -2.04 7.64 1.34
CA VAL A 15 -2.64 7.27 0.07
C VAL A 15 -3.49 8.44 -0.42
N GLU A 16 -3.22 8.93 -1.62
CA GLU A 16 -4.01 9.94 -2.30
C GLU A 16 -4.85 9.24 -3.37
N ILE A 17 -6.16 9.29 -3.23
CA ILE A 17 -7.11 8.74 -4.20
C ILE A 17 -7.56 9.91 -5.08
N THR A 18 -7.30 9.81 -6.38
CA THR A 18 -7.58 10.88 -7.35
C THR A 18 -8.72 10.55 -8.31
N ASP A 19 -9.14 9.29 -8.37
CA ASP A 19 -10.24 8.80 -9.20
C ASP A 19 -10.91 7.61 -8.52
N GLU A 20 -12.25 7.58 -8.54
CA GLU A 20 -13.07 6.54 -7.88
C GLU A 20 -14.28 6.07 -8.72
N GLN A 21 -14.15 6.04 -10.05
CA GLN A 21 -15.25 5.72 -10.97
C GLN A 21 -15.52 4.21 -11.12
N ASP A 22 -16.79 3.85 -11.31
CA ASP A 22 -17.24 2.48 -11.64
C ASP A 22 -16.74 1.38 -10.70
N GLY A 23 -16.63 1.67 -9.40
CA GLY A 23 -16.15 0.72 -8.39
C GLY A 23 -14.63 0.48 -8.46
N LEU A 24 -13.89 1.26 -9.23
CA LEU A 24 -12.43 1.24 -9.32
C LEU A 24 -11.86 2.46 -8.59
N ILE A 25 -10.66 2.34 -8.05
CA ILE A 25 -9.89 3.50 -7.57
C ILE A 25 -8.52 3.60 -8.25
N ARG A 26 -8.04 4.83 -8.38
CA ARG A 26 -6.65 5.14 -8.76
C ARG A 26 -6.09 6.23 -7.86
N GLY A 27 -4.78 6.22 -7.71
CA GLY A 27 -4.12 7.15 -6.81
C GLY A 27 -2.61 6.96 -6.72
N THR A 28 -2.03 7.49 -5.65
CA THR A 28 -0.62 7.29 -5.30
C THR A 28 -0.48 6.92 -3.83
N PHE A 29 0.61 6.23 -3.49
CA PHE A 29 0.97 5.88 -2.13
C PHE A 29 2.41 6.32 -1.83
N LYS A 30 2.62 6.84 -0.62
CA LYS A 30 3.94 7.19 -0.11
C LYS A 30 4.06 6.71 1.33
N THR A 31 5.07 5.88 1.58
CA THR A 31 5.36 5.42 2.95
C THR A 31 6.19 6.45 3.72
N ALA A 32 5.90 6.59 5.02
CA ALA A 32 6.73 7.33 5.97
C ALA A 32 7.75 6.42 6.70
N LEU A 33 7.62 5.10 6.55
CA LEU A 33 8.46 4.13 7.24
C LEU A 33 9.78 3.93 6.49
N GLN A 34 10.91 4.29 7.13
CA GLN A 34 12.25 4.20 6.51
C GLN A 34 12.74 2.77 6.28
N ASP A 35 12.22 1.82 7.06
CA ASP A 35 12.50 0.39 6.95
C ASP A 35 11.60 -0.32 5.94
N SER A 36 10.65 0.40 5.32
CA SER A 36 9.82 -0.12 4.25
C SER A 36 10.63 -0.28 2.96
N VAL A 37 10.38 -1.39 2.26
CA VAL A 37 10.93 -1.62 0.92
C VAL A 37 10.50 -0.55 -0.10
N PHE A 38 9.41 0.16 0.19
CA PHE A 38 8.81 1.19 -0.65
C PHE A 38 9.29 2.62 -0.28
N PHE A 39 10.21 2.76 0.69
CA PHE A 39 10.65 4.07 1.18
C PHE A 39 11.32 4.90 0.07
N GLY A 40 11.08 6.21 0.10
CA GLY A 40 11.62 7.15 -0.88
C GLY A 40 10.89 7.15 -2.25
N SER A 41 9.92 6.26 -2.45
CA SER A 41 9.13 6.18 -3.68
C SER A 41 7.72 6.74 -3.50
N GLU A 42 7.19 7.30 -4.58
CA GLU A 42 5.76 7.55 -4.77
C GLU A 42 5.23 6.52 -5.77
N LEU A 43 4.30 5.67 -5.32
CA LEU A 43 3.91 4.47 -6.06
C LEU A 43 2.48 4.60 -6.59
N PRO A 44 2.22 4.27 -7.86
CA PRO A 44 0.86 4.27 -8.39
C PRO A 44 0.02 3.21 -7.68
N VAL A 45 -1.17 3.62 -7.29
CA VAL A 45 -2.17 2.79 -6.61
C VAL A 45 -3.31 2.49 -7.58
N ALA A 46 -3.76 1.25 -7.55
CA ALA A 46 -5.00 0.82 -8.19
C ALA A 46 -5.78 -0.11 -7.25
N GLY A 47 -7.10 -0.11 -7.38
CA GLY A 47 -7.94 -0.86 -6.45
C GLY A 47 -9.41 -0.91 -6.86
N VAL A 48 -10.23 -1.45 -5.96
CA VAL A 48 -11.69 -1.54 -6.11
C VAL A 48 -12.38 -1.09 -4.84
N TRP A 49 -13.61 -0.60 -4.96
CA TRP A 49 -14.44 -0.21 -3.83
C TRP A 49 -15.89 -0.62 -4.04
N PHE A 50 -16.57 -0.97 -2.94
CA PHE A 50 -18.00 -1.27 -2.92
C PHE A 50 -18.56 -0.82 -1.57
N ASP A 51 -19.54 0.09 -1.61
CA ASP A 51 -20.12 0.72 -0.42
C ASP A 51 -19.06 1.31 0.52
N ASP A 52 -18.90 0.72 1.70
CA ASP A 52 -17.94 1.12 2.74
C ASP A 52 -16.65 0.30 2.72
N CYS A 53 -16.49 -0.63 1.78
CA CYS A 53 -15.33 -1.50 1.65
C CYS A 53 -14.42 -1.04 0.50
N ILE A 54 -13.11 -1.18 0.70
CA ILE A 54 -12.10 -0.78 -0.28
C ILE A 54 -10.90 -1.73 -0.25
N ASN A 55 -10.36 -2.01 -1.42
CA ASN A 55 -9.06 -2.63 -1.62
C ASN A 55 -8.21 -1.73 -2.50
N PHE A 56 -6.92 -1.64 -2.21
CA PHE A 56 -5.97 -1.02 -3.08
C PHE A 56 -4.60 -1.68 -2.98
N ALA A 57 -3.84 -1.61 -4.07
CA ALA A 57 -2.54 -2.22 -4.17
C ALA A 57 -1.58 -1.33 -4.95
N PHE A 58 -0.30 -1.50 -4.64
CA PHE A 58 0.81 -0.86 -5.33
C PHE A 58 2.01 -1.80 -5.28
N GLY A 59 2.94 -1.64 -6.20
CA GLY A 59 4.11 -2.49 -6.26
C GLY A 59 5.28 -1.79 -6.89
N MET A 60 6.46 -2.39 -6.71
CA MET A 60 7.69 -1.94 -7.32
C MET A 60 8.52 -3.13 -7.77
N ALA A 61 9.29 -2.92 -8.83
CA ALA A 61 10.33 -3.83 -9.28
C ALA A 61 11.55 -3.00 -9.69
N GLY A 62 12.71 -3.27 -9.10
CA GLY A 62 13.91 -2.48 -9.33
C GLY A 62 14.85 -2.54 -8.13
N GLU A 63 16.10 -2.11 -8.30
CA GLU A 63 17.08 -1.93 -7.22
C GLU A 63 17.25 -3.16 -6.29
N GLY A 64 17.09 -4.36 -6.85
CA GLY A 64 17.26 -5.61 -6.11
C GLY A 64 16.03 -6.07 -5.31
N SER A 65 14.93 -5.32 -5.34
CA SER A 65 13.66 -5.73 -4.74
C SER A 65 12.54 -5.92 -5.76
N THR A 66 11.59 -6.80 -5.45
CA THR A 66 10.33 -6.90 -6.17
C THR A 66 9.24 -7.29 -5.20
N SER A 67 8.39 -6.31 -4.93
CA SER A 67 7.39 -6.37 -3.86
C SER A 67 6.08 -5.76 -4.32
N ILE A 68 4.98 -6.35 -3.87
CA ILE A 68 3.63 -5.79 -3.99
C ILE A 68 3.04 -5.68 -2.58
N CYS A 69 2.37 -4.58 -2.30
CA CYS A 69 1.57 -4.38 -1.10
C CYS A 69 0.11 -4.27 -1.50
N SER A 70 -0.78 -4.87 -0.71
CA SER A 70 -2.21 -4.64 -0.84
C SER A 70 -2.82 -4.38 0.53
N PHE A 71 -3.67 -3.37 0.58
CA PHE A 71 -4.52 -3.00 1.70
C PHE A 71 -5.95 -3.41 1.37
N THR A 72 -6.65 -4.00 2.32
CA THR A 72 -8.09 -4.26 2.25
C THR A 72 -8.71 -3.82 3.56
N GLY A 73 -9.84 -3.12 3.47
CA GLY A 73 -10.46 -2.57 4.67
C GLY A 73 -11.85 -2.02 4.43
N MET A 74 -12.30 -1.28 5.44
CA MET A 74 -13.60 -0.61 5.42
C MET A 74 -13.57 0.72 6.17
N LEU A 75 -14.50 1.60 5.82
CA LEU A 75 -14.72 2.87 6.48
C LEU A 75 -15.67 2.68 7.68
N ARG A 76 -15.17 2.96 8.89
CA ARG A 76 -15.93 2.91 10.15
C ARG A 76 -15.59 4.14 10.98
N GLU A 77 -16.60 4.84 11.47
CA GLU A 77 -16.41 6.01 12.34
C GLU A 77 -15.45 7.06 11.74
N LYS A 78 -15.56 7.30 10.42
CA LYS A 78 -14.68 8.20 9.63
C LYS A 78 -13.20 7.77 9.56
N LYS A 79 -12.90 6.52 9.93
CA LYS A 79 -11.56 5.93 9.83
C LYS A 79 -11.57 4.78 8.85
N LEU A 80 -10.63 4.78 7.93
CA LEU A 80 -10.39 3.67 7.02
C LEU A 80 -9.52 2.64 7.76
N GLN A 81 -10.14 1.57 8.26
CA GLN A 81 -9.46 0.49 8.96
C GLN A 81 -9.09 -0.60 7.96
N THR A 82 -7.80 -0.93 7.89
CA THR A 82 -7.27 -1.86 6.88
C THR A 82 -6.40 -2.93 7.51
N ILE A 83 -6.44 -4.12 6.92
CA ILE A 83 -5.30 -5.04 6.97
C ILE A 83 -4.49 -4.87 5.70
N TRP A 84 -3.20 -5.15 5.78
CA TRP A 84 -2.34 -5.17 4.61
C TRP A 84 -1.46 -6.40 4.59
N HIS A 85 -1.03 -6.78 3.40
CA HIS A 85 0.03 -7.77 3.21
C HIS A 85 1.02 -7.30 2.15
N VAL A 86 2.28 -7.61 2.37
CA VAL A 86 3.37 -7.41 1.41
C VAL A 86 3.88 -8.77 0.98
N VAL A 87 3.91 -9.01 -0.33
CA VAL A 87 4.61 -10.16 -0.93
C VAL A 87 5.88 -9.66 -1.58
N THR A 88 7.01 -10.19 -1.13
CA THR A 88 8.34 -9.88 -1.66
C THR A 88 8.96 -11.13 -2.27
N SER A 89 9.26 -11.08 -3.57
CA SER A 89 9.87 -12.20 -4.31
C SER A 89 11.39 -12.23 -4.22
N ARG A 90 12.03 -11.05 -4.13
CA ARG A 90 13.48 -10.90 -3.99
C ARG A 90 13.83 -9.69 -3.15
N LYS A 91 14.96 -9.75 -2.44
CA LYS A 91 15.55 -8.63 -1.68
C LYS A 91 17.01 -8.41 -2.07
N PRO A 92 17.55 -7.20 -1.88
CA PRO A 92 18.98 -6.96 -1.99
C PRO A 92 19.77 -7.88 -1.04
N GLU A 93 20.87 -8.45 -1.53
CA GLU A 93 21.79 -9.27 -0.74
C GLU A 93 23.18 -8.64 -0.69
N GLN A 94 23.68 -8.18 -1.85
CA GLN A 94 24.94 -7.45 -2.02
C GLN A 94 24.77 -6.40 -3.13
N PRO A 95 25.67 -5.42 -3.26
CA PRO A 95 25.64 -4.48 -4.38
C PRO A 95 25.57 -5.23 -5.72
N GLY A 96 24.54 -4.96 -6.51
CA GLY A 96 24.31 -5.62 -7.80
C GLY A 96 23.75 -7.04 -7.74
N ARG A 97 23.47 -7.61 -6.56
CA ARG A 97 22.93 -8.97 -6.39
C ARG A 97 21.68 -9.00 -5.51
N ALA A 98 20.64 -9.63 -6.03
CA ALA A 98 19.38 -9.87 -5.32
C ALA A 98 19.19 -11.37 -5.04
N ARG A 99 18.66 -11.68 -3.86
CA ARG A 99 18.33 -13.05 -3.45
C ARG A 99 16.83 -13.28 -3.56
N LYS A 100 16.43 -14.39 -4.22
CA LYS A 100 15.05 -14.88 -4.18
C LYS A 100 14.71 -15.38 -2.78
N LEU A 101 13.53 -15.00 -2.29
CA LEU A 101 13.04 -15.47 -1.00
C LEU A 101 12.25 -16.77 -1.16
N GLY A 102 12.37 -17.67 -0.19
CA GLY A 102 11.43 -18.77 -0.03
C GLY A 102 10.11 -18.26 0.52
N TRP A 103 9.00 -18.95 0.21
CA TRP A 103 7.63 -18.51 0.51
C TRP A 103 7.42 -18.08 1.96
N ALA A 104 7.93 -18.84 2.94
CA ALA A 104 7.80 -18.54 4.36
C ALA A 104 8.43 -17.20 4.78
N HIS A 105 9.32 -16.63 3.96
CA HIS A 105 9.97 -15.34 4.19
C HIS A 105 9.50 -14.24 3.23
N SER A 106 8.60 -14.57 2.29
CA SER A 106 8.11 -13.64 1.28
C SER A 106 6.94 -12.79 1.76
N VAL A 107 6.21 -13.23 2.79
CA VAL A 107 4.94 -12.61 3.20
C VAL A 107 5.10 -11.89 4.53
N GLN A 108 4.64 -10.65 4.58
CA GLN A 108 4.46 -9.87 5.81
C GLN A 108 3.03 -9.32 5.84
N THR A 109 2.43 -9.18 7.02
CA THR A 109 1.08 -8.61 7.17
C THR A 109 0.98 -7.84 8.48
N ASN A 110 0.15 -6.80 8.50
CA ASN A 110 -0.24 -6.06 9.70
C ASN A 110 -1.55 -5.29 9.42
N ALA A 111 -1.91 -4.36 10.30
CA ALA A 111 -3.06 -3.48 10.15
C ALA A 111 -2.67 -2.00 10.26
N ASP A 112 -3.33 -1.17 9.45
CA ASP A 112 -3.19 0.27 9.43
C ASP A 112 -4.56 0.94 9.51
N THR A 113 -4.62 2.08 10.20
CA THR A 113 -5.82 2.92 10.25
C THR A 113 -5.51 4.28 9.65
N PHE A 114 -6.27 4.65 8.63
CA PHE A 114 -6.14 5.93 7.94
C PHE A 114 -7.24 6.90 8.33
N GLU A 115 -6.87 8.17 8.41
CA GLU A 115 -7.77 9.30 8.58
C GLU A 115 -7.66 10.22 7.36
N GLN A 116 -8.80 10.72 6.88
CA GLN A 116 -8.81 11.67 5.78
C GLN A 116 -8.33 13.04 6.27
N ILE A 117 -7.38 13.65 5.55
CA ILE A 117 -6.76 14.93 5.90
C ILE A 117 -6.99 16.05 4.87
N SER A 118 -7.47 15.71 3.68
CA SER A 118 -7.93 16.65 2.65
C SER A 118 -8.90 15.99 1.70
#